data_AF-A0A945WF67-F1
#
_entry.id   AF-A0A945WF67-F1
#
_cell.length_a   1.000
_cell.length_b   1.000
_cell.length_c   1.000
_cell.angle_alpha   90.00
_cell.angle_beta   90.00
_cell.angle_gamma   90.00
#
_symmetry.space_group_name_H-M   'P 1'
#
loop_
_entity.id
_entity.type
_entity.pdbx_description
1 polymer ?
#
loop_
_entity_poly.entity_id
_entity_poly.type
_entity_poly.pdbx_seq_one_letter_code
_entity_poly.pdbx_strand_id
1 'polypeptide(L)'
;MAYLVILTDPLPMKITTFLLTAAILLSANLYASETFRGSEAFKQIQGTELLRYNETSSVPTFIKFHSMFQMEYELWEQWMMRTFYEDLEGVSLTLLKMQEDDIGMKHYRYRQLHNGIPVGVGTWIIHTNGNKVVSMNGNLIDKVNVSAPILSEA
;
A
#
# COMPACT_ATOMS: atom_id res chain seq x y z
N MET A 1 -14.74 19.86 -58.37
CA MET A 1 -13.53 19.29 -57.75
C MET A 1 -12.86 20.39 -56.94
N ALA A 2 -13.00 20.39 -55.62
CA ALA A 2 -12.31 21.33 -54.73
C ALA A 2 -11.75 20.52 -53.54
N TYR A 3 -10.42 20.50 -53.40
CA TYR A 3 -9.74 19.87 -52.28
C TYR A 3 -9.40 20.96 -51.27
N LEU A 4 -10.02 20.90 -50.09
CA LEU A 4 -9.68 21.74 -48.94
C LEU A 4 -8.42 21.14 -48.30
N VAL A 5 -7.25 21.74 -48.56
CA VAL A 5 -6.01 21.39 -47.84
C VAL A 5 -5.87 22.35 -46.66
N ILE A 6 -6.19 21.88 -45.46
CA ILE A 6 -5.90 22.61 -44.23
C ILE A 6 -4.43 22.35 -43.89
N LEU A 7 -3.53 23.27 -44.26
CA LEU A 7 -2.19 23.33 -43.71
C LEU A 7 -2.28 23.89 -42.30
N THR A 8 -2.12 23.05 -41.28
CA THR A 8 -1.80 23.53 -39.93
C THR A 8 -0.29 23.65 -39.83
N ASP A 9 0.22 24.88 -39.84
CA ASP A 9 1.65 25.13 -39.60
C ASP A 9 2.07 24.55 -38.24
N PRO A 10 3.24 23.90 -38.13
CA PRO A 10 3.70 23.34 -36.87
C PRO A 10 3.99 24.46 -35.85
N LEU A 11 3.64 24.21 -34.59
CA LEU A 11 3.92 25.15 -33.51
C LEU A 11 5.43 25.51 -33.47
N PRO A 12 5.78 26.79 -33.19
CA PRO A 12 7.17 27.23 -33.17
C PRO A 12 7.96 26.52 -32.07
N MET A 13 9.18 26.09 -32.40
CA MET A 13 10.04 25.19 -31.60
C MET A 13 10.17 25.59 -30.12
N LYS A 14 10.21 26.88 -29.79
CA LYS A 14 10.29 27.36 -28.40
C LYS A 14 9.02 27.08 -27.59
N ILE A 15 7.85 27.16 -28.22
CA ILE A 15 6.56 26.83 -27.61
C ILE A 15 6.45 25.31 -27.47
N THR A 16 6.93 24.56 -28.46
CA THR A 16 6.98 23.08 -28.41
C THR A 16 7.87 22.58 -27.27
N THR A 17 9.06 23.16 -27.09
CA THR A 17 9.95 22.83 -25.96
C THR A 17 9.33 23.21 -24.61
N PHE A 18 8.69 24.37 -24.51
CA PHE A 18 7.99 24.81 -23.29
C PHE A 18 6.84 23.87 -22.91
N LEU A 19 6.01 23.47 -23.87
CA LEU A 19 4.90 22.53 -23.65
C LEU A 19 5.41 21.13 -23.25
N LEU A 20 6.52 20.65 -23.84
CA LEU A 20 7.13 19.39 -23.44
C LEU A 20 7.61 19.43 -21.98
N THR A 21 8.29 20.52 -21.58
CA THR A 21 8.76 20.68 -20.19
C THR A 21 7.62 20.80 -19.18
N ALA A 22 6.53 21.50 -19.54
CA ALA A 22 5.34 21.61 -18.69
C ALA A 22 4.62 20.26 -18.52
N ALA A 23 4.53 19.45 -19.58
CA ALA A 23 3.94 18.11 -19.52
C ALA A 23 4.74 17.14 -18.63
N ILE A 24 6.08 17.21 -18.69
CA ILE A 24 6.96 16.38 -17.84
C ILE A 24 6.80 16.76 -16.36
N LEU A 25 6.78 18.05 -16.03
CA LEU A 25 6.60 18.51 -14.63
C LEU A 25 5.22 18.18 -14.06
N LEU A 26 4.18 18.16 -14.90
CA LEU A 26 2.83 17.79 -14.46
C LEU A 26 2.70 16.28 -14.16
N SER A 27 3.41 15.43 -14.90
CA SER A 27 3.39 13.96 -14.70
C SER A 27 4.05 13.49 -13.40
N ALA A 28 4.95 14.29 -12.81
CA ALA A 28 5.67 13.92 -11.59
C ALA A 28 4.80 13.86 -10.33
N ASN A 29 3.58 14.42 -10.36
CA ASN A 29 2.67 14.45 -9.21
C ASN A 29 1.67 13.28 -9.16
N LEU A 30 1.67 12.38 -10.15
CA LEU A 30 0.65 11.32 -10.28
C LEU A 30 0.83 10.12 -9.33
N TYR A 31 1.82 10.13 -8.45
CA TYR A 31 2.09 9.01 -7.53
C TYR A 31 2.21 9.46 -6.07
N ALA A 32 1.41 10.46 -5.66
CA ALA A 32 1.42 10.95 -4.29
C ALA A 32 0.72 9.95 -3.35
N SER A 33 1.50 9.30 -2.48
CA SER A 33 0.98 8.47 -1.39
C SER A 33 0.28 9.32 -0.33
N GLU A 34 -0.98 9.01 -0.01
CA GLU A 34 -1.73 9.71 1.03
C GLU A 34 -1.17 9.37 2.42
N THR A 35 -0.91 10.40 3.23
CA THR A 35 -0.29 10.25 4.57
C THR A 35 -1.07 11.06 5.61
N PHE A 36 -1.57 10.40 6.65
CA PHE A 36 -2.21 11.04 7.80
C PHE A 36 -1.29 11.01 9.02
N ARG A 37 -1.32 12.06 9.85
CA ARG A 37 -0.45 12.22 11.03
C ARG A 37 -1.23 12.73 12.24
N GLY A 38 -0.78 12.37 13.43
CA GLY A 38 -1.29 12.90 14.70
C GLY A 38 -2.81 12.70 14.83
N SER A 39 -3.54 13.78 15.11
CA SER A 39 -5.00 13.73 15.26
C SER A 39 -5.72 13.22 14.01
N GLU A 40 -5.20 13.48 12.81
CA GLU A 40 -5.84 13.01 11.59
C GLU A 40 -5.68 11.50 11.42
N ALA A 41 -4.50 10.94 11.72
CA ALA A 41 -4.33 9.49 11.76
C ALA A 41 -5.25 8.85 12.80
N PHE A 42 -5.31 9.44 14.00
CA PHE A 42 -6.16 8.96 15.08
C PHE A 42 -7.65 8.97 14.73
N LYS A 43 -8.12 9.95 13.94
CA LYS A 43 -9.50 10.00 13.45
C LYS A 43 -9.81 8.89 12.44
N GLN A 44 -8.85 8.54 11.57
CA GLN A 44 -9.02 7.48 10.59
C GLN A 44 -9.06 6.10 11.28
N ILE A 45 -8.06 5.85 12.12
CA ILE A 45 -7.93 4.60 12.88
C ILE A 45 -7.50 4.95 14.29
N GLN A 46 -8.40 4.72 15.25
CA GLN A 46 -8.18 5.05 16.66
C GLN A 46 -6.89 4.40 17.19
N GLY A 47 -6.09 5.16 17.93
CA GLY A 47 -4.83 4.69 18.51
C GLY A 47 -3.61 4.80 17.58
N THR A 48 -3.78 5.27 16.33
CA THR A 48 -2.66 5.46 15.40
C THR A 48 -2.09 6.88 15.45
N GLU A 49 -0.78 7.00 15.18
CA GLU A 49 -0.04 8.27 15.10
C GLU A 49 0.31 8.64 13.65
N LEU A 50 0.48 7.64 12.78
CA LEU A 50 0.84 7.83 11.38
C LEU A 50 0.27 6.68 10.54
N LEU A 51 -0.40 7.04 9.45
CA LEU A 51 -0.91 6.12 8.43
C LEU A 51 -0.38 6.55 7.06
N ARG A 52 0.01 5.59 6.23
CA ARG A 52 0.38 5.85 4.83
C ARG A 52 -0.34 4.87 3.91
N TYR A 53 -1.03 5.39 2.91
CA TYR A 53 -1.77 4.60 1.92
C TYR A 53 -1.07 4.59 0.56
N ASN A 54 -1.39 3.57 -0.23
CA ASN A 54 -1.14 3.57 -1.67
C ASN A 54 -2.51 3.58 -2.39
N GLU A 55 -2.48 3.60 -3.72
CA GLU A 55 -3.71 3.68 -4.52
C GLU A 55 -4.40 2.31 -4.73
N THR A 56 -3.74 1.23 -4.33
CA THR A 56 -4.13 -0.15 -4.69
C THR A 56 -4.96 -0.86 -3.63
N SER A 57 -4.94 -0.40 -2.39
CA SER A 57 -5.64 -1.02 -1.26
C SER A 57 -6.10 0.02 -0.24
N SER A 58 -7.22 -0.26 0.45
CA SER A 58 -7.62 0.45 1.65
C SER A 58 -6.84 0.04 2.90
N VAL A 59 -6.01 -1.01 2.85
CA VAL A 59 -5.04 -1.31 3.90
C VAL A 59 -3.86 -0.33 3.78
N PRO A 60 -3.51 0.43 4.84
CA PRO A 60 -2.34 1.30 4.83
C PRO A 60 -1.06 0.48 4.61
N THR A 61 -0.18 0.98 3.74
CA THR A 61 1.18 0.45 3.57
C THR A 61 2.07 0.60 4.81
N PHE A 62 1.69 1.52 5.70
CA PHE A 62 2.38 1.76 6.96
C PHE A 62 1.39 2.24 8.02
N ILE A 63 1.47 1.64 9.21
CA ILE A 63 0.69 1.96 10.39
C ILE A 63 1.68 2.12 11.54
N LYS A 64 1.69 3.27 12.21
CA LYS A 64 2.40 3.47 13.48
C LYS A 64 1.40 3.77 14.57
N PHE A 65 1.51 3.03 15.67
CA PHE A 65 0.66 3.22 16.83
C PHE A 65 1.21 4.30 17.75
N HIS A 66 0.31 5.09 18.32
CA HIS A 66 0.64 5.97 19.43
C HIS A 66 1.09 5.10 20.62
N SER A 67 2.13 5.52 21.35
CA SER A 67 2.75 4.72 22.43
C SER A 67 1.75 4.22 23.48
N MET A 68 0.77 5.05 23.85
CA MET A 68 -0.30 4.70 24.80
C MET A 68 -1.34 3.69 24.29
N PHE A 69 -1.36 3.38 22.99
CA PHE A 69 -2.38 2.54 22.34
C PHE A 69 -1.79 1.30 21.65
N GLN A 70 -0.53 0.97 21.92
CA GLN A 70 0.13 -0.21 21.35
C GLN A 70 -0.50 -1.49 21.92
N MET A 71 -0.94 -2.37 21.02
CA MET A 71 -1.50 -3.67 21.35
C MET A 71 -0.41 -4.72 21.60
N GLU A 72 -0.77 -5.77 22.33
CA GLU A 72 0.05 -6.99 22.42
C GLU A 72 0.16 -7.64 21.05
N TYR A 73 1.31 -8.26 20.77
CA TYR A 73 1.57 -8.96 19.53
C TYR A 73 0.50 -10.03 19.25
N GLU A 74 0.05 -10.79 20.24
CA GLU A 74 -0.94 -11.85 20.05
C GLU A 74 -2.29 -11.35 19.51
N LEU A 75 -2.57 -10.05 19.59
CA LEU A 75 -3.83 -9.44 19.16
C LEU A 75 -3.76 -8.83 17.75
N TRP A 76 -2.57 -8.69 17.16
CA TRP A 76 -2.40 -7.92 15.92
C TRP A 76 -3.20 -8.50 14.75
N GLU A 77 -3.25 -9.83 14.63
CA GLU A 77 -3.91 -10.51 13.52
C GLU A 77 -5.42 -10.36 13.62
N GLN A 78 -5.99 -10.59 14.82
CA GLN A 78 -7.42 -10.37 15.04
C GLN A 78 -7.82 -8.90 14.77
N TRP A 79 -7.00 -7.96 15.24
CA TRP A 79 -7.20 -6.53 14.97
C TRP A 79 -7.18 -6.24 13.47
N MET A 80 -6.17 -6.72 12.74
CA MET A 80 -6.03 -6.54 11.30
C MET A 80 -7.24 -7.10 10.54
N MET A 81 -7.67 -8.32 10.87
CA MET A 81 -8.79 -8.97 10.22
C MET A 81 -10.09 -8.21 10.46
N ARG A 82 -10.35 -7.74 11.69
CA ARG A 82 -11.52 -6.92 11.99
C ARG A 82 -11.47 -5.55 11.31
N THR A 83 -10.31 -4.91 11.27
CA THR A 83 -10.21 -3.52 10.76
C THR A 83 -10.32 -3.45 9.24
N PHE A 84 -9.83 -4.45 8.50
CA PHE A 84 -9.72 -4.36 7.04
C PHE A 84 -10.33 -5.52 6.25
N TYR A 85 -10.67 -6.63 6.91
CA TYR A 85 -11.10 -7.87 6.24
C TYR A 85 -12.40 -8.44 6.83
N GLU A 86 -13.16 -7.64 7.59
CA GLU A 86 -14.39 -8.09 8.24
C GLU A 86 -15.40 -8.66 7.23
N ASP A 87 -15.49 -8.04 6.06
CA ASP A 87 -16.40 -8.44 4.97
C ASP A 87 -15.72 -9.29 3.88
N LEU A 88 -14.45 -9.70 4.06
CA LEU A 88 -13.69 -10.45 3.04
C LEU A 88 -13.26 -11.83 3.54
N GLU A 89 -13.89 -12.86 2.98
CA GLU A 89 -13.57 -14.25 3.29
C GLU A 89 -12.26 -14.73 2.65
N GLY A 90 -11.70 -15.80 3.21
CA GLY A 90 -10.56 -16.51 2.63
C GLY A 90 -9.20 -15.83 2.80
N VAL A 91 -9.15 -14.63 3.36
CA VAL A 91 -7.88 -13.94 3.67
C VAL A 91 -7.24 -14.54 4.91
N SER A 92 -5.94 -14.82 4.82
CA SER A 92 -5.13 -15.25 5.97
C SER A 92 -3.68 -14.75 5.84
N LEU A 93 -2.95 -14.75 6.95
CA LEU A 93 -1.55 -14.32 7.00
C LEU A 93 -0.72 -15.46 7.59
N THR A 94 0.30 -15.90 6.86
CA THR A 94 1.21 -16.95 7.35
C THR A 94 2.57 -16.37 7.66
N LEU A 95 3.11 -16.70 8.84
CA LEU A 95 4.43 -16.23 9.28
C LEU A 95 5.51 -16.88 8.40
N LEU A 96 6.31 -16.06 7.73
CA LEU A 96 7.46 -16.51 6.95
C LEU A 96 8.74 -16.53 7.78
N LYS A 97 8.97 -15.47 8.56
CA LYS A 97 10.22 -15.28 9.28
C LYS A 97 10.03 -14.32 10.44
N MET A 98 10.74 -14.60 11.54
CA MET A 98 10.98 -13.65 12.62
C MET A 98 12.47 -13.29 12.64
N GLN A 99 12.79 -12.03 12.89
CA GLN A 99 14.14 -11.52 13.13
C GLN A 99 14.12 -10.61 14.35
N GLU A 100 15.14 -10.71 15.19
CA GLU A 100 15.38 -9.77 16.28
C GLU A 100 16.63 -8.95 15.92
N ASP A 101 16.57 -7.64 16.14
CA ASP A 101 17.72 -6.75 15.91
C ASP A 101 18.57 -6.58 17.18
N ASP A 102 19.72 -5.91 17.05
CA ASP A 102 20.68 -5.73 18.14
C ASP A 102 20.16 -4.87 19.30
N ILE A 103 19.02 -4.18 19.12
CA ILE A 103 18.37 -3.35 20.14
C ILE A 103 17.13 -4.04 20.75
N GLY A 104 16.86 -5.30 20.39
CA GLY A 104 15.79 -6.13 20.95
C GLY A 104 14.42 -5.92 20.30
N MET A 105 14.34 -5.21 19.16
CA MET A 105 13.11 -5.12 18.39
C MET A 105 12.91 -6.40 17.58
N LYS A 106 11.67 -6.88 17.49
CA LYS A 106 11.33 -8.05 16.68
C LYS A 106 10.55 -7.66 15.42
N HIS A 107 10.88 -8.32 14.33
CA HIS A 107 10.31 -8.15 13.01
C HIS A 107 9.70 -9.46 12.54
N TYR A 108 8.37 -9.52 12.48
CA TYR A 108 7.63 -10.70 12.05
C TYR A 108 7.12 -10.46 10.63
N ARG A 109 7.68 -11.17 9.65
CA ARG A 109 7.30 -11.08 8.24
C ARG A 109 6.27 -12.15 7.92
N TYR A 110 5.16 -11.72 7.34
CA TYR A 110 4.03 -12.54 6.93
C TYR A 110 3.82 -12.48 5.41
N ARG A 111 3.27 -13.56 4.87
CA ARG A 111 2.72 -13.65 3.51
C ARG A 111 1.20 -13.65 3.61
N GLN A 112 0.55 -12.83 2.79
CA GLN A 112 -0.90 -12.90 2.61
C GLN A 112 -1.26 -14.08 1.72
N LEU A 113 -2.32 -14.79 2.11
CA LEU A 113 -2.96 -15.83 1.32
C LEU A 113 -4.41 -15.44 1.08
N HIS A 114 -4.97 -15.86 -0.05
CA HIS A 114 -6.40 -15.85 -0.31
C HIS A 114 -6.83 -17.27 -0.71
N ASN A 115 -7.72 -17.88 0.08
CA ASN A 115 -8.12 -19.28 -0.06
C ASN A 115 -6.93 -20.25 -0.12
N GLY A 116 -5.90 -19.99 0.71
CA GLY A 116 -4.68 -20.80 0.76
C GLY A 116 -3.66 -20.50 -0.34
N ILE A 117 -3.97 -19.63 -1.31
CA ILE A 117 -3.06 -19.28 -2.41
C ILE A 117 -2.26 -18.03 -2.04
N PRO A 118 -0.92 -18.03 -2.12
CA PRO A 118 -0.10 -16.86 -1.83
C PRO A 118 -0.41 -15.68 -2.76
N VAL A 119 -0.67 -14.51 -2.16
CA VAL A 119 -0.77 -13.25 -2.90
C VAL A 119 0.64 -12.77 -3.22
N GLY A 120 0.98 -12.64 -4.50
CA GLY A 120 2.34 -12.37 -4.97
C GLY A 120 2.99 -11.13 -4.34
N VAL A 121 2.26 -10.02 -4.28
CA VAL A 121 2.71 -8.76 -3.65
C VAL A 121 2.38 -8.68 -2.15
N GLY A 122 1.57 -9.61 -1.64
CA GLY A 122 1.01 -9.61 -0.30
C GLY A 122 2.03 -9.93 0.78
N THR A 123 2.73 -8.92 1.29
CA THR A 123 3.71 -9.06 2.38
C THR A 123 3.41 -8.08 3.48
N TRP A 124 3.51 -8.53 4.73
CA TRP A 124 3.26 -7.70 5.91
C TRP A 124 4.35 -7.91 6.95
N ILE A 125 4.76 -6.85 7.64
CA ILE A 125 5.81 -6.89 8.65
C ILE A 125 5.29 -6.22 9.92
N ILE A 126 5.30 -6.96 11.02
CA ILE A 126 4.99 -6.45 12.36
C ILE A 126 6.29 -6.09 13.05
N HIS A 127 6.38 -4.87 13.58
CA HIS A 127 7.51 -4.40 14.38
C HIS A 127 7.08 -4.32 15.84
N THR A 128 7.77 -5.05 16.71
CA THR A 128 7.49 -5.01 18.15
C THR A 128 8.67 -4.50 18.96
N ASN A 129 8.36 -3.77 20.02
CA ASN A 129 9.29 -3.48 21.11
C ASN A 129 8.81 -4.25 22.34
N GLY A 130 9.60 -5.25 22.79
CA GLY A 130 9.10 -6.28 23.67
C GLY A 130 7.90 -7.00 23.02
N ASN A 131 6.77 -7.07 23.74
CA ASN A 131 5.55 -7.69 23.23
C ASN A 131 4.56 -6.70 22.57
N LYS A 132 4.92 -5.43 22.47
CA LYS A 132 4.03 -4.36 21.97
C LYS A 132 4.25 -4.10 20.50
N VAL A 133 3.17 -4.07 19.71
CA VAL A 133 3.21 -3.67 18.30
C VAL A 133 3.40 -2.16 18.20
N VAL A 134 4.58 -1.72 17.73
CA VAL A 134 4.92 -0.30 17.56
C VAL A 134 4.45 0.19 16.20
N SER A 135 4.69 -0.62 15.17
CA SER A 135 4.29 -0.32 13.81
C SER A 135 4.09 -1.59 12.99
N MET A 136 3.41 -1.43 11.86
CA MET A 136 3.25 -2.48 10.87
C MET A 136 3.41 -1.87 9.48
N ASN A 137 3.98 -2.60 8.54
CA ASN A 137 4.13 -2.11 7.18
C ASN A 137 4.19 -3.24 6.15
N GLY A 138 3.90 -2.89 4.90
CA GLY A 138 3.94 -3.83 3.79
C GLY A 138 2.95 -3.44 2.71
N ASN A 139 2.66 -4.39 1.84
CA ASN A 139 1.61 -4.24 0.83
C ASN A 139 0.67 -5.43 1.00
N LEU A 140 -0.55 -5.16 1.41
CA LEU A 140 -1.64 -6.11 1.48
C LEU A 140 -2.71 -5.71 0.47
N ILE A 141 -3.48 -6.69 -0.01
CA ILE A 141 -4.55 -6.47 -0.99
C ILE A 141 -5.89 -6.82 -0.34
N ASP A 142 -6.88 -5.96 -0.51
CA ASP A 142 -8.27 -6.14 -0.04
C ASP A 142 -9.29 -6.19 -1.18
N LYS A 143 -8.81 -6.03 -2.41
CA LYS A 143 -9.58 -6.23 -3.64
C LYS A 143 -8.93 -7.33 -4.44
N VAL A 144 -9.43 -8.55 -4.30
CA VAL A 144 -8.88 -9.67 -5.05
C VAL A 144 -9.40 -9.63 -6.48
N ASN A 145 -8.69 -8.94 -7.36
CA ASN A 145 -8.80 -9.21 -8.80
C ASN A 145 -8.00 -10.49 -9.08
N VAL A 146 -8.66 -11.66 -8.96
CA VAL A 146 -8.05 -12.92 -9.39
C VAL A 146 -7.98 -12.90 -10.92
N SER A 147 -6.88 -12.39 -11.49
CA SER A 147 -6.52 -12.77 -12.85
C SER A 147 -6.00 -14.21 -12.76
N ALA A 148 -6.86 -15.18 -13.07
CA ALA A 148 -6.43 -16.57 -13.22
C ALA A 148 -5.22 -16.62 -14.18
N PRO A 149 -4.14 -17.32 -13.85
CA PRO A 149 -3.04 -17.50 -14.80
C PRO A 149 -3.55 -18.29 -16.00
N ILE A 150 -3.72 -17.62 -17.14
CA ILE A 150 -3.96 -18.27 -18.43
C ILE A 150 -2.59 -18.65 -19.00
N LEU A 151 -1.99 -19.72 -18.46
CA LEU A 151 -0.86 -20.40 -19.11
C LEU A 151 -1.16 -21.90 -19.09
N SER A 152 -1.85 -22.34 -20.14
CA SER A 152 -1.70 -23.70 -20.65
C SER A 152 -0.46 -23.67 -21.53
N GLU A 153 0.70 -24.08 -21.03
CA GLU A 153 1.73 -24.57 -21.94
C GLU A 153 1.23 -25.88 -22.53
N ALA A 154 1.08 -25.90 -23.86
CA ALA A 154 0.68 -27.03 -24.68
C ALA A 154 1.92 -27.71 -25.27
#